data_AF-A0A075K840-F1
#
_entry.id   AF-A0A075K840-F1
#
_cell.length_a   1.000
_cell.length_b   1.000
_cell.length_c   1.000
_cell.angle_alpha   90.00
_cell.angle_beta   90.00
_cell.angle_gamma   90.00
#
_symmetry.space_group_name_H-M   'P 1'
#
loop_
_entity.id
_entity.type
_entity.pdbx_description
1 polymer ?
#
loop_
_entity_poly.entity_id
_entity_poly.type
_entity_poly.pdbx_seq_one_letter_code
_entity_poly.pdbx_strand_id
1 'polypeptide(L)' 'MPSKMPKFTLRINQESLEKLRFIADNNFRTVNKELEMLIKTHISTYEKEHGPIKVEVL' A
#
# COMPACT_ATOMS: atom_id res chain seq x y z
N MET A 1 -9.91 13.48 -15.65
CA MET A 1 -8.90 14.35 -15.00
C MET A 1 -7.74 13.47 -14.55
N PRO A 2 -6.46 13.83 -14.78
CA PRO A 2 -5.35 13.08 -14.22
C PRO A 2 -5.50 13.08 -12.70
N SER A 3 -5.46 11.90 -12.08
CA SER A 3 -5.46 11.78 -10.63
C SER A 3 -4.24 12.56 -10.11
N LYS A 4 -4.45 13.53 -9.22
CA LYS A 4 -3.37 14.33 -8.60
C LYS A 4 -2.53 13.50 -7.60
N MET A 5 -2.73 12.19 -7.54
CA MET A 5 -2.04 11.31 -6.61
C MET A 5 -0.62 11.04 -7.06
N PRO A 6 0.37 11.05 -6.14
CA PRO A 6 1.74 10.69 -6.45
C PRO A 6 1.80 9.24 -6.95
N LYS A 7 2.63 9.00 -7.96
CA LYS A 7 2.88 7.66 -8.49
C LYS A 7 4.08 7.05 -7.80
N PHE A 8 3.93 5.82 -7.31
CA PHE A 8 5.01 5.03 -6.72
C PHE A 8 5.11 3.69 -7.45
N THR A 9 6.32 3.34 -7.93
CA THR A 9 6.58 2.06 -8.61
C THR A 9 7.32 1.14 -7.65
N LEU A 10 6.65 0.07 -7.24
CA LEU A 10 7.21 -0.95 -6.37
C LEU A 10 7.98 -2.01 -7.18
N ARG A 11 9.23 -2.30 -6.79
CA ARG A 11 10.01 -3.43 -7.32
C ARG A 11 10.01 -4.55 -6.31
N ILE A 12 9.40 -5.68 -6.67
CA ILE A 12 9.35 -6.92 -5.88
C ILE A 12 9.65 -8.10 -6.79
N ASN A 13 10.01 -9.23 -6.21
CA ASN A 13 10.17 -10.46 -6.97
C ASN A 13 8.80 -10.93 -7.53
N GLN A 14 8.85 -11.77 -8.57
CA GLN A 14 7.65 -12.25 -9.23
C GLN A 14 6.76 -13.07 -8.30
N GLU A 15 7.35 -13.90 -7.43
CA GLU A 15 6.60 -14.75 -6.50
C GLU A 15 5.72 -13.94 -5.53
N SER A 16 6.26 -12.85 -4.98
CA SER A 16 5.53 -11.93 -4.11
C SER A 16 4.42 -11.20 -4.86
N LEU A 17 4.64 -10.83 -6.13
CA LEU A 17 3.61 -10.20 -6.95
C LEU A 17 2.43 -11.15 -7.20
N GLU A 18 2.71 -12.41 -7.50
CA GLU A 18 1.66 -13.43 -7.72
C GLU A 18 0.87 -13.71 -6.44
N LYS A 19 1.55 -13.80 -5.29
CA LYS A 19 0.88 -13.91 -3.98
C LYS A 19 -0.01 -12.70 -3.70
N LEU A 20 0.47 -11.49 -3.99
CA LEU A 20 -0.31 -10.26 -3.81
C LEU A 20 -1.53 -10.23 -4.74
N ARG A 21 -1.40 -10.68 -5.99
CA ARG A 21 -2.53 -10.84 -6.93
C ARG A 21 -3.59 -11.79 -6.39
N PHE A 22 -3.17 -12.94 -5.89
CA PHE A 22 -4.08 -13.93 -5.30
C PHE A 22 -4.85 -13.35 -4.11
N ILE A 23 -4.18 -12.66 -3.18
CA ILE A 23 -4.83 -12.04 -2.02
C ILE A 23 -5.81 -10.95 -2.45
N ALA A 24 -5.40 -10.10 -3.40
CA ALA A 24 -6.25 -9.02 -3.90
C ALA A 24 -7.54 -9.56 -4.55
N ASP A 25 -7.43 -10.64 -5.34
CA ASP A 25 -8.57 -11.30 -5.99
C ASP A 25 -9.55 -11.87 -4.96
N ASN A 26 -9.05 -12.57 -3.94
CA ASN A 26 -9.86 -13.07 -2.82
C ASN A 26 -10.58 -11.94 -2.06
N ASN A 27 -9.96 -10.76 -1.97
CA ASN A 27 -10.52 -9.59 -1.31
C ASN A 27 -11.42 -8.74 -2.23
N PHE A 28 -11.68 -9.19 -3.47
CA PHE A 28 -12.41 -8.44 -4.50
C PHE A 28 -11.82 -7.04 -4.77
N ARG A 29 -10.49 -6.96 -4.80
CA ARG A 29 -9.72 -5.71 -4.96
C ARG A 29 -8.73 -5.81 -6.10
N THR A 30 -8.35 -4.65 -6.63
CA THR A 30 -7.16 -4.56 -7.47
C THR A 30 -5.89 -4.70 -6.62
N VAL A 31 -4.80 -5.18 -7.22
CA VAL A 31 -3.48 -5.26 -6.58
C VAL A 31 -3.08 -3.92 -5.96
N ASN A 32 -3.33 -2.82 -6.67
CA ASN A 32 -3.03 -1.47 -6.17
C ASN A 32 -3.88 -1.12 -4.94
N LYS A 33 -5.17 -1.51 -4.91
CA LYS A 33 -6.03 -1.22 -3.76
C LYS A 33 -5.65 -2.06 -2.54
N GLU A 34 -5.22 -3.29 -2.76
CA GLU A 34 -4.70 -4.15 -1.70
C GLU A 34 -3.39 -3.59 -1.14
N LEU A 35 -2.47 -3.16 -2.01
CA LEU A 35 -1.23 -2.50 -1.59
C LEU A 35 -1.51 -1.19 -0.81
N GLU A 36 -2.48 -0.38 -1.23
CA GLU A 36 -2.91 0.82 -0.51
C GLU A 36 -3.41 0.48 0.91
N MET A 37 -4.19 -0.60 1.05
CA MET A 37 -4.66 -1.08 2.35
C MET A 37 -3.52 -1.57 3.24
N LEU A 38 -2.56 -2.32 2.68
CA LEU A 38 -1.38 -2.78 3.41
C LEU A 38 -0.55 -1.59 3.93
N ILE A 39 -0.32 -0.58 3.09
CA ILE A 39 0.41 0.64 3.49
C ILE A 39 -0.32 1.36 4.62
N LYS A 40 -1.63 1.59 4.49
CA LYS A 40 -2.44 2.25 5.54
C LYS A 40 -2.41 1.48 6.85
N THR A 41 -2.53 0.16 6.78
CA THR A 41 -2.52 -0.71 7.96
C THR A 41 -1.15 -0.65 8.63
N HIS A 42 -0.07 -0.74 7.85
CA HIS A 42 1.29 -0.67 8.37
C HIS A 42 1.58 0.68 9.06
N ILE A 43 1.20 1.80 8.44
CA ILE A 43 1.35 3.14 9.03
C ILE A 43 0.56 3.22 10.35
N SER A 44 -0.71 2.80 10.33
CA SER A 44 -1.56 2.86 11.52
C SER A 44 -0.99 2.03 12.69
N THR A 45 -0.50 0.83 12.41
CA THR A 45 0.14 -0.03 13.43
C THR A 45 1.41 0.61 13.97
N TYR A 46 2.27 1.12 13.07
CA TYR A 46 3.51 1.78 13.47
C TYR A 46 3.25 3.00 14.36
N GLU A 47 2.27 3.84 13.99
CA GLU A 47 1.91 5.04 14.74
C GLU A 47 1.29 4.74 16.12
N LYS A 48 0.58 3.62 16.25
CA LYS A 48 0.08 3.15 17.55
C LYS A 48 1.22 2.77 18.50
N GLU A 49 2.30 2.22 17.97
CA GLU A 49 3.44 1.73 18.76
C GLU A 49 4.47 2.83 19.06
N HIS A 50 4.72 3.73 18.11
CA HIS A 50 5.82 4.71 18.18
C HIS A 50 5.36 6.17 18.28
N GLY A 51 4.06 6.42 18.16
CA GLY A 51 3.49 7.75 18.05
C GLY A 51 3.38 8.24 16.59
N PRO A 52 2.70 9.38 16.37
CA PRO A 52 2.35 9.86 15.03
C PRO A 52 3.58 10.26 14.21
N ILE A 53 3.59 9.88 12.93
CA ILE A 53 4.64 10.25 11.98
C ILE A 53 4.38 11.68 11.50
N LYS A 54 5.30 12.59 11.82
CA LYS A 54 5.25 13.98 11.31
C LYS A 54 6.06 14.07 10.04
N VAL A 55 5.39 14.20 8.90
CA VAL A 55 6.01 14.44 7.59
C VAL A 55 5.52 15.78 7.04
N GLU A 56 6.46 16.60 6.57
CA GLU A 56 6.14 17.79 5.76
C GLU A 56 5.98 17.32 4.31
N VAL A 57 4.75 17.41 3.80
CA VAL A 57 4.45 17.07 2.40
C VAL A 57 4.74 18.32 1.56
N LEU A 58 5.76 18.26 0.71
CA LEU A 58 6.13 19.30 -0.25
C LEU A 58 5.20 19.29 -1.48
#